data_AF-A0A412JA60-F1
#
_entry.id   AF-A0A412JA60-F1
#
_cell.length_a   1.000
_cell.length_b   1.000
_cell.length_c   1.000
_cell.angle_alpha   90.00
_cell.angle_beta   90.00
_cell.angle_gamma   90.00
#
_symmetry.space_group_name_H-M   'P 1'
#
loop_
_entity.id
_entity.type
_entity.pdbx_description
1 polymer ?
#
loop_
_entity_poly.entity_id
_entity_poly.type
_entity_poly.pdbx_seq_one_letter_code
_entity_poly.pdbx_strand_id
1 'polypeptide(L)'
;MNDENPQNRVHIFFNNEVVEAIDPFLINNPATQPLAEQTITFNNEIIKVKPYILPYISKLTAKDKRQLGDLSDMRKNQGFYVYRNKRLIVWGTWFKLIKSHELNKLTRVRVDIPNSLDSIWNIDIKKSSAQLPDSIKDRLKSIVENAVGKSERVYKYRGRNISSDNLIHVWDVIDDRGKYKYKINKDIPLYKELVEKLDLQGERYLDSFIEMLENSFPFEDIYYRMGKNEVQVDDNDFEKAYSVALDMIEVAKGQNIDIKNFLKTLECHDYFLKHKDVLERIKREYSDE
;
A
#
# COMPACT_ATOMS: atom_id res chain seq x y z
N MET A 1 -15.93 -10.14 14.86
CA MET A 1 -15.87 -9.70 16.26
C MET A 1 -17.32 -9.47 16.64
N ASN A 2 -18.09 -10.56 16.74
CA ASN A 2 -19.57 -10.51 16.82
C ASN A 2 -20.08 -10.95 18.20
N ASP A 3 -19.20 -11.22 19.16
CA ASP A 3 -19.53 -11.65 20.52
C ASP A 3 -19.01 -10.65 21.56
N GLU A 4 -19.26 -9.36 21.37
CA GLU A 4 -19.03 -8.35 22.41
C GLU A 4 -20.37 -7.78 22.86
N ASN A 5 -20.77 -8.07 24.10
CA ASN A 5 -21.84 -7.33 24.75
C ASN A 5 -21.31 -5.91 25.05
N PRO A 6 -21.81 -4.84 24.40
CA PRO A 6 -21.30 -3.48 24.55
C PRO A 6 -21.44 -2.92 25.97
N GLN A 7 -22.33 -3.51 26.79
CA GLN A 7 -22.68 -3.03 28.13
C GLN A 7 -21.57 -3.21 29.18
N ASN A 8 -20.55 -4.05 28.94
CA ASN A 8 -19.47 -4.30 29.90
C ASN A 8 -18.16 -3.56 29.58
N ARG A 9 -18.18 -2.54 28.72
CA ARG A 9 -16.97 -1.75 28.40
C ARG A 9 -16.71 -0.70 29.48
N VAL A 10 -15.46 -0.66 29.96
CA VAL A 10 -15.02 0.36 30.93
C VAL A 10 -14.73 1.66 30.18
N HIS A 11 -15.32 2.76 30.64
CA HIS A 11 -14.99 4.10 30.16
C HIS A 11 -13.87 4.68 31.02
N ILE A 12 -12.77 5.08 30.38
CA ILE A 12 -11.61 5.68 31.04
C ILE A 12 -11.58 7.17 30.67
N PHE A 13 -11.43 8.02 31.69
CA PHE A 13 -11.33 9.46 31.52
C PHE A 13 -9.98 9.95 32.06
N PHE A 14 -9.37 10.90 31.37
CA PHE A 14 -8.18 11.62 31.83
C PHE A 14 -8.44 13.12 31.68
N ASN A 15 -8.35 13.87 32.77
CA ASN A 15 -8.69 15.31 32.80
C ASN A 15 -10.07 15.63 32.19
N ASN A 16 -11.07 14.81 32.52
CA ASN A 16 -12.44 14.88 31.98
C ASN A 16 -12.57 14.64 30.47
N GLU A 17 -11.51 14.25 29.77
CA GLU A 17 -11.56 13.79 28.38
C GLU A 17 -11.64 12.27 28.32
N VAL A 18 -12.44 11.74 27.38
CA VAL A 18 -12.56 10.30 27.15
C VAL A 18 -11.28 9.79 26.50
N VAL A 19 -10.67 8.77 27.10
CA VAL A 19 -9.52 8.08 26.51
C VAL A 19 -10.02 7.12 25.44
N GLU A 20 -9.75 7.41 24.17
CA GLU A 20 -10.12 6.53 23.06
C GLU A 20 -9.26 5.24 23.07
N ALA A 21 -9.92 4.10 22.87
CA ALA A 21 -9.22 2.83 22.70
C ALA A 21 -8.49 2.78 21.35
N ILE A 22 -7.25 2.28 21.38
CA ILE A 22 -6.43 2.07 20.18
C ILE A 22 -6.71 0.66 19.66
N ASP A 23 -7.20 0.57 18.42
CA ASP A 23 -7.32 -0.69 17.68
C ASP A 23 -6.12 -0.85 16.72
N PRO A 24 -5.14 -1.72 17.01
CA PRO A 24 -3.97 -1.90 16.16
C PRO A 24 -4.29 -2.59 14.82
N PHE A 25 -5.49 -3.14 14.66
CA PHE A 25 -5.91 -3.88 13.46
C PHE A 25 -6.86 -3.09 12.56
N LEU A 26 -7.31 -1.90 12.99
CA LEU A 26 -8.31 -1.08 12.28
C LEU A 26 -9.50 -1.91 11.77
N ILE A 27 -10.09 -2.74 12.63
CA ILE A 27 -11.15 -3.70 12.25
C ILE A 27 -12.38 -3.00 11.68
N ASN A 28 -12.62 -1.76 12.10
CA ASN A 28 -13.74 -0.95 11.64
C ASN A 28 -13.47 -0.23 10.32
N ASN A 29 -12.23 -0.20 9.82
CA ASN A 29 -11.94 0.38 8.52
C ASN A 29 -12.31 -0.63 7.41
N PRO A 30 -13.17 -0.27 6.45
CA PRO A 30 -13.66 -1.20 5.42
C PRO A 30 -12.56 -1.70 4.48
N ALA A 31 -11.42 -1.00 4.40
CA ALA A 31 -10.28 -1.41 3.59
C ALA A 31 -9.33 -2.37 4.34
N THR A 32 -9.56 -2.65 5.62
CA THR A 32 -8.85 -3.68 6.37
C THR A 32 -9.30 -5.06 5.90
N GLN A 33 -8.36 -5.94 5.57
CA GLN A 33 -8.67 -7.29 5.12
C GLN A 33 -8.39 -8.30 6.25
N PRO A 34 -9.41 -8.81 6.94
CA PRO A 34 -9.22 -9.91 7.88
C PRO A 34 -8.96 -11.20 7.12
N LEU A 35 -7.91 -11.92 7.50
CA LEU A 35 -7.65 -13.27 6.97
C LEU A 35 -8.33 -14.33 7.84
N ALA A 36 -8.38 -15.56 7.33
CA ALA A 36 -8.96 -16.70 8.03
C ALA A 36 -8.26 -16.91 9.39
N GLU A 37 -9.06 -17.07 10.44
CA GLU A 37 -8.57 -17.43 11.76
C GLU A 37 -8.13 -18.89 11.75
N GLN A 38 -6.95 -19.15 12.29
CA GLN A 38 -6.37 -20.48 12.40
C GLN A 38 -6.19 -20.84 13.87
N THR A 39 -6.37 -22.11 14.18
CA THR A 39 -6.18 -22.65 15.53
C THR A 39 -4.93 -23.52 15.58
N ILE A 40 -4.11 -23.29 16.60
CA ILE A 40 -2.95 -24.12 16.90
C ILE A 40 -3.23 -24.81 18.22
N THR A 41 -3.29 -26.15 18.19
CA THR A 41 -3.36 -26.96 19.41
C THR A 41 -1.96 -27.19 19.95
N PHE A 42 -1.75 -26.86 21.21
CA PHE A 42 -0.49 -27.09 21.90
C PHE A 42 -0.78 -27.48 23.35
N ASN A 43 -0.24 -28.62 23.82
CA ASN A 43 -0.52 -29.16 25.16
C ASN A 43 -2.02 -29.21 25.52
N ASN A 44 -2.86 -29.69 24.59
CA ASN A 44 -4.33 -29.76 24.70
C ASN A 44 -5.05 -28.40 24.85
N GLU A 45 -4.33 -27.29 24.67
CA GLU A 45 -4.86 -25.94 24.72
C GLU A 45 -4.93 -25.34 23.31
N ILE A 46 -5.86 -24.40 23.10
CA ILE A 46 -6.10 -23.81 21.78
C ILE A 46 -5.58 -22.37 21.75
N ILE A 47 -4.65 -22.12 20.83
CA ILE A 47 -4.19 -20.78 20.47
C ILE A 47 -4.92 -20.35 19.20
N LYS A 48 -5.54 -19.17 19.21
CA LYS A 48 -6.19 -18.61 18.02
C LYS A 48 -5.29 -17.57 17.36
N VAL A 49 -5.09 -17.69 16.07
CA VAL A 49 -4.19 -16.82 15.30
C VAL A 49 -4.97 -16.21 14.15
N LYS A 50 -5.07 -14.88 14.14
CA LYS A 50 -5.82 -14.15 13.11
C LYS A 50 -4.98 -13.04 12.49
N PRO A 51 -4.53 -13.23 11.24
CA PRO A 51 -3.86 -12.18 10.51
C PRO A 51 -4.84 -11.14 9.96
N TYR A 52 -4.38 -9.90 9.88
CA TYR A 52 -5.05 -8.74 9.31
C TYR A 52 -4.08 -8.01 8.38
N ILE A 53 -4.59 -7.57 7.24
CA ILE A 53 -3.86 -6.67 6.34
C ILE A 53 -4.49 -5.29 6.48
N LEU A 54 -3.71 -4.34 7.00
CA LEU A 54 -4.14 -2.97 7.19
C LEU A 54 -4.33 -2.24 5.85
N PRO A 55 -5.19 -1.20 5.82
CA PRO A 55 -5.31 -0.33 4.66
C PRO A 55 -3.99 0.36 4.36
N TYR A 56 -3.75 0.60 3.06
CA TYR A 56 -2.66 1.49 2.66
C TYR A 56 -2.91 2.92 3.13
N ILE A 57 -1.85 3.71 3.30
CA ILE A 57 -1.88 5.09 3.86
C ILE A 57 -2.92 5.99 3.16
N SER A 58 -3.08 5.84 1.83
CA SER A 58 -4.05 6.59 1.04
C SER A 58 -5.53 6.29 1.37
N LYS A 59 -5.81 5.19 2.08
CA LYS A 59 -7.15 4.78 2.53
C LYS A 59 -7.34 4.97 4.05
N LEU A 60 -6.39 5.64 4.72
CA LEU A 60 -6.48 5.97 6.13
C LEU A 60 -7.09 7.35 6.33
N THR A 61 -8.13 7.42 7.16
CA THR A 61 -8.68 8.70 7.63
C THR A 61 -7.75 9.35 8.65
N ALA A 62 -7.98 10.62 8.99
CA ALA A 62 -7.23 11.29 10.06
C ALA A 62 -7.39 10.56 11.42
N LYS A 63 -8.56 9.96 11.67
CA LYS A 63 -8.80 9.15 12.87
C LYS A 63 -7.98 7.86 12.85
N ASP A 64 -7.94 7.16 11.73
CA ASP A 64 -7.14 5.93 11.59
C ASP A 64 -5.64 6.20 11.79
N LYS A 65 -5.15 7.33 11.26
CA LYS A 65 -3.76 7.77 11.47
C LYS A 65 -3.47 8.01 12.95
N ARG A 66 -4.38 8.69 13.68
CA ARG A 66 -4.24 8.88 15.14
C ARG A 66 -4.23 7.55 15.90
N GLN A 67 -5.04 6.57 15.49
CA GLN A 67 -5.04 5.24 16.13
C GLN A 67 -3.75 4.46 15.86
N LEU A 68 -3.16 4.58 14.68
CA LEU A 68 -1.92 3.86 14.32
C LEU A 68 -0.64 4.52 14.88
N GLY A 69 -0.73 5.77 15.34
CA GLY A 69 0.42 6.60 15.70
C GLY A 69 1.09 7.23 14.48
N ASP A 70 2.31 7.74 14.64
CA ASP A 70 3.04 8.34 13.52
C ASP A 70 3.39 7.31 12.43
N LEU A 71 3.62 7.77 11.20
CA LEU A 71 4.02 6.89 10.08
C LEU A 71 5.32 6.11 10.35
N SER A 72 6.19 6.65 11.22
CA SER A 72 7.40 5.99 11.72
C SER A 72 7.08 4.81 12.65
N ASP A 73 5.97 4.88 13.39
CA ASP A 73 5.50 3.84 14.30
C ASP A 73 4.83 2.68 13.58
N MET A 74 4.34 2.86 12.35
CA MET A 74 3.80 1.74 11.56
C MET A 74 4.81 0.59 11.36
N ARG A 75 6.11 0.90 11.33
CA ARG A 75 7.20 -0.09 11.24
C ARG A 75 7.64 -0.68 12.58
N LYS A 76 7.35 -0.01 13.69
CA LYS A 76 7.55 -0.56 15.03
C LYS A 76 6.37 -1.41 15.47
N ASN A 77 5.19 -1.09 14.96
CA ASN A 77 3.93 -1.73 15.30
C ASN A 77 3.60 -2.93 14.38
N GLN A 78 4.47 -3.32 13.45
CA GLN A 78 4.25 -4.51 12.62
C GLN A 78 4.53 -5.81 13.36
N GLY A 79 3.83 -6.87 12.96
CA GLY A 79 4.05 -8.20 13.49
C GLY A 79 2.94 -8.72 14.38
N PHE A 80 3.33 -9.54 15.35
CA PHE A 80 2.45 -10.23 16.25
C PHE A 80 1.99 -9.33 17.40
N TYR A 81 0.73 -9.51 17.73
CA TYR A 81 0.03 -8.91 18.86
C TYR A 81 -0.55 -10.05 19.67
N VAL A 82 0.10 -10.34 20.78
CA VAL A 82 -0.23 -11.48 21.63
C VAL A 82 -1.17 -10.99 22.72
N TYR A 83 -2.30 -11.67 22.85
CA TYR A 83 -3.32 -11.41 23.86
C TYR A 83 -3.44 -12.61 24.77
N ARG A 84 -3.41 -12.36 26.09
CA ARG A 84 -3.76 -13.35 27.10
C ARG A 84 -5.05 -12.92 27.77
N ASN A 85 -6.10 -13.73 27.69
CA ASN A 85 -7.42 -13.38 28.22
C ASN A 85 -7.87 -11.95 27.85
N LYS A 86 -7.77 -11.60 26.57
CA LYS A 86 -8.14 -10.27 26.03
C LYS A 86 -7.25 -9.11 26.50
N ARG A 87 -6.17 -9.37 27.24
CA ARG A 87 -5.13 -8.38 27.57
C ARG A 87 -3.98 -8.47 26.58
N LEU A 88 -3.65 -7.37 25.91
CA LEU A 88 -2.44 -7.28 25.09
C LEU A 88 -1.20 -7.37 25.99
N ILE A 89 -0.33 -8.35 25.74
CA ILE A 89 0.89 -8.58 26.53
C ILE A 89 2.16 -8.24 25.73
N VAL A 90 2.15 -8.51 24.43
CA VAL A 90 3.26 -8.24 23.51
C VAL A 90 2.70 -7.70 22.19
N TRP A 91 3.35 -6.70 21.61
CA TRP A 91 2.98 -6.11 20.32
C TRP A 91 4.21 -5.78 19.48
N GLY A 92 4.03 -5.66 18.17
CA GLY A 92 5.04 -5.05 17.28
C GLY A 92 6.30 -5.89 17.05
N THR A 93 6.23 -7.22 17.17
CA THR A 93 7.39 -8.10 17.00
C THR A 93 7.10 -9.25 16.06
N TRP A 94 8.08 -9.63 15.25
CA TRP A 94 8.05 -10.83 14.42
C TRP A 94 8.72 -12.03 15.09
N PHE A 95 9.20 -11.90 16.33
CA PHE A 95 9.95 -12.93 17.07
C PHE A 95 11.11 -13.53 16.29
N LYS A 96 11.73 -12.74 15.40
CA LYS A 96 12.77 -13.18 14.47
C LYS A 96 12.35 -14.32 13.52
N LEU A 97 11.04 -14.56 13.36
CA LEU A 97 10.50 -15.60 12.45
C LEU A 97 10.61 -15.18 11.00
N ILE A 98 10.42 -13.89 10.73
CA ILE A 98 10.55 -13.28 9.41
C ILE A 98 11.38 -12.00 9.51
N LYS A 99 12.06 -11.65 8.41
CA LYS A 99 12.70 -10.34 8.27
C LYS A 99 11.63 -9.29 8.03
N SER A 100 11.74 -8.16 8.71
CA SER A 100 10.90 -6.99 8.40
C SER A 100 11.25 -6.49 6.99
N HIS A 101 10.24 -6.41 6.13
CA HIS A 101 10.34 -5.89 4.76
C HIS A 101 9.26 -4.81 4.56
N GLU A 102 9.46 -3.86 3.63
CA GLU A 102 8.47 -2.81 3.34
C GLU A 102 7.10 -3.38 2.96
N LEU A 103 7.09 -4.55 2.30
CA LEU A 103 5.87 -5.26 1.89
C LEU A 103 5.09 -5.89 3.06
N ASN A 104 5.72 -6.03 4.23
CA ASN A 104 5.13 -6.60 5.44
C ASN A 104 4.56 -5.51 6.37
N LYS A 105 4.76 -4.22 6.03
CA LYS A 105 4.40 -3.06 6.86
C LYS A 105 2.92 -3.03 7.24
N LEU A 106 2.05 -3.55 6.37
CA LEU A 106 0.59 -3.59 6.57
C LEU A 106 0.12 -4.83 7.33
N THR A 107 0.98 -5.84 7.54
CA THR A 107 0.54 -7.08 8.18
C THR A 107 0.54 -6.94 9.70
N ARG A 108 -0.55 -7.37 10.32
CA ARG A 108 -0.73 -7.45 11.78
C ARG A 108 -1.30 -8.82 12.11
N VAL A 109 -0.75 -9.51 13.10
CA VAL A 109 -1.21 -10.87 13.45
C VAL A 109 -1.63 -10.93 14.90
N ARG A 110 -2.92 -11.15 15.14
CA ARG A 110 -3.44 -11.40 16.48
C ARG A 110 -3.15 -12.83 16.89
N VAL A 111 -2.66 -13.02 18.11
CA VAL A 111 -2.45 -14.34 18.72
C VAL A 111 -3.13 -14.33 20.08
N ASP A 112 -4.25 -15.03 20.21
CA ASP A 112 -4.96 -15.17 21.48
C ASP A 112 -4.52 -16.48 22.15
N ILE A 113 -3.93 -16.36 23.35
CA ILE A 113 -3.48 -17.48 24.20
C ILE A 113 -4.34 -17.62 25.46
N PRO A 114 -4.60 -18.85 25.93
CA PRO A 114 -5.20 -19.11 27.23
C PRO A 114 -4.20 -18.89 28.38
N ASN A 115 -4.71 -18.71 29.60
CA ASN A 115 -3.88 -18.51 30.80
C ASN A 115 -2.89 -19.64 31.09
N SER A 116 -3.25 -20.88 30.76
CA SER A 116 -2.42 -22.07 30.99
C SER A 116 -1.13 -22.07 30.17
N LEU A 117 -1.08 -21.32 29.06
CA LEU A 117 0.09 -21.23 28.17
C LEU A 117 0.98 -20.01 28.44
N ASP A 118 0.71 -19.25 29.51
CA ASP A 118 1.46 -18.04 29.85
C ASP A 118 2.92 -18.31 30.24
N SER A 119 3.14 -19.33 31.07
CA SER A 119 4.47 -19.77 31.51
C SER A 119 5.35 -20.24 30.36
N ILE A 120 4.72 -20.73 29.27
CA ILE A 120 5.39 -21.28 28.10
C ILE A 120 5.87 -20.18 27.15
N TRP A 121 5.18 -19.05 27.14
CA TRP A 121 5.60 -17.87 26.39
C TRP A 121 6.72 -17.08 27.07
N ASN A 122 7.17 -17.53 28.26
CA ASN A 122 8.25 -16.99 29.10
C ASN A 122 8.39 -15.46 28.96
N ILE A 123 7.25 -14.78 29.08
CA ILE A 123 7.16 -13.32 28.95
C ILE A 123 7.72 -12.76 30.24
N ASP A 124 9.04 -12.72 30.32
CA ASP A 124 9.73 -12.12 31.43
C ASP A 124 9.19 -10.70 31.60
N ILE A 125 8.90 -10.35 32.86
CA ILE A 125 8.31 -9.09 33.33
C ILE A 125 9.14 -7.86 32.86
N LYS A 126 10.34 -8.10 32.30
CA LYS A 126 11.20 -7.13 31.61
C LYS A 126 10.79 -6.74 30.18
N LYS A 127 9.68 -7.23 29.63
CA LYS A 127 9.04 -6.72 28.38
C LYS A 127 9.95 -6.67 27.12
N SER A 128 11.06 -7.40 27.06
CA SER A 128 12.00 -7.30 25.91
C SER A 128 12.34 -8.61 25.21
N SER A 129 11.97 -9.79 25.73
CA SER A 129 12.17 -11.06 25.01
C SER A 129 11.14 -12.12 25.40
N ALA A 130 10.09 -12.29 24.60
CA ALA A 130 9.31 -13.53 24.63
C ALA A 130 9.98 -14.54 23.69
N GLN A 131 10.23 -15.75 24.17
CA GLN A 131 10.74 -16.86 23.35
C GLN A 131 9.59 -17.81 23.04
N LEU A 132 9.35 -18.05 21.75
CA LEU A 132 8.34 -19.01 21.33
C LEU A 132 8.88 -20.43 21.34
N PRO A 133 8.10 -21.42 21.81
CA PRO A 133 8.41 -22.82 21.61
C PRO A 133 8.53 -23.16 20.12
N ASP A 134 9.53 -23.97 19.77
CA ASP A 134 9.79 -24.35 18.37
C ASP A 134 8.60 -25.03 17.69
N SER A 135 7.79 -25.78 18.46
CA SER A 135 6.57 -26.45 17.97
C SER A 135 5.48 -25.50 17.45
N ILE A 136 5.39 -24.29 18.01
CA ILE A 136 4.42 -23.27 17.60
C ILE A 136 5.04 -22.37 16.53
N LYS A 137 6.37 -22.21 16.58
CA LYS A 137 7.17 -21.35 15.72
C LYS A 137 6.94 -21.60 14.23
N ASP A 138 7.03 -22.86 13.80
CA ASP A 138 6.91 -23.21 12.38
C ASP A 138 5.49 -22.97 11.85
N ARG A 139 4.48 -23.28 12.67
CA ARG A 139 3.07 -23.00 12.33
C ARG A 139 2.82 -21.51 12.21
N LEU A 140 3.27 -20.71 13.19
CA LEU A 140 3.13 -19.25 13.13
C LEU A 140 3.88 -18.66 11.94
N LYS A 141 5.08 -19.15 11.65
CA LYS A 141 5.86 -18.74 10.49
C LYS A 141 5.09 -18.98 9.18
N SER A 142 4.53 -20.19 9.01
CA SER A 142 3.73 -20.52 7.82
C SER A 142 2.49 -19.63 7.68
N ILE A 143 1.79 -19.35 8.78
CA ILE A 143 0.64 -18.44 8.80
C ILE A 143 1.05 -17.03 8.36
N VAL A 144 2.17 -16.54 8.87
CA VAL A 144 2.71 -15.22 8.52
C VAL A 144 3.16 -15.16 7.08
N GLU A 145 3.89 -16.15 6.57
CA GLU A 145 4.35 -16.17 5.18
C GLU A 145 3.15 -16.15 4.20
N ASN A 146 2.07 -16.87 4.53
CA ASN A 146 0.83 -16.79 3.76
C ASN A 146 0.18 -15.40 3.81
N ALA A 147 0.12 -14.79 5.01
CA ALA A 147 -0.44 -13.46 5.21
C ALA A 147 0.39 -12.37 4.51
N VAL A 148 1.72 -12.47 4.60
CA VAL A 148 2.68 -11.60 3.93
C VAL A 148 2.56 -11.73 2.42
N GLY A 149 2.50 -12.95 1.87
CA GLY A 149 2.27 -13.15 0.44
C GLY A 149 0.96 -12.53 -0.06
N LYS A 150 -0.06 -12.45 0.79
CA LYS A 150 -1.32 -11.72 0.49
C LYS A 150 -1.18 -10.20 0.64
N SER A 151 -0.42 -9.70 1.64
CA SER A 151 -0.05 -8.28 1.77
C SER A 151 0.79 -7.80 0.58
N GLU A 152 1.71 -8.63 0.09
CA GLU A 152 2.44 -8.38 -1.15
C GLU A 152 1.50 -8.23 -2.34
N ARG A 153 0.37 -8.95 -2.40
CA ARG A 153 -0.63 -8.73 -3.46
C ARG A 153 -1.28 -7.36 -3.35
N VAL A 154 -1.44 -6.79 -2.16
CA VAL A 154 -1.96 -5.41 -2.01
C VAL A 154 -0.96 -4.38 -2.54
N TYR A 155 0.34 -4.59 -2.32
CA TYR A 155 1.40 -3.76 -2.91
C TYR A 155 1.58 -4.02 -4.42
N LYS A 156 1.60 -5.28 -4.85
CA LYS A 156 1.67 -5.70 -6.26
C LYS A 156 0.44 -5.26 -7.04
N TYR A 157 -0.76 -5.19 -6.45
CA TYR A 157 -1.95 -4.63 -7.10
C TYR A 157 -1.83 -3.12 -7.33
N ARG A 158 -0.94 -2.43 -6.60
CA ARG A 158 -0.57 -1.03 -6.90
C ARG A 158 0.66 -0.90 -7.81
N GLY A 159 1.48 -1.95 -7.92
CA GLY A 159 2.77 -1.96 -8.64
C GLY A 159 2.82 -2.86 -9.89
N ARG A 160 1.73 -3.56 -10.24
CA ARG A 160 1.54 -4.26 -11.51
C ARG A 160 0.17 -3.91 -12.06
N ASN A 161 0.17 -3.38 -13.27
CA ASN A 161 -0.40 -4.16 -14.36
C ASN A 161 0.74 -4.85 -15.08
N ILE A 162 0.64 -6.17 -15.22
CA ILE A 162 1.10 -6.78 -16.45
C ILE A 162 -0.20 -7.03 -17.21
N SER A 163 -0.56 -6.03 -18.02
CA SER A 163 -1.52 -6.11 -19.13
C SER A 163 -2.99 -6.50 -18.88
N SER A 164 -3.62 -6.14 -17.74
CA SER A 164 -5.03 -6.53 -17.52
C SER A 164 -5.99 -5.43 -17.05
N ASP A 165 -5.55 -4.19 -16.87
CA ASP A 165 -6.49 -3.08 -16.77
C ASP A 165 -6.60 -2.35 -18.10
N ASN A 166 -7.72 -1.65 -18.29
CA ASN A 166 -7.99 -0.83 -19.46
C ASN A 166 -7.28 0.54 -19.35
N LEU A 167 -6.19 0.67 -18.59
CA LEU A 167 -5.49 1.94 -18.42
C LEU A 167 -4.35 2.12 -19.43
N ILE A 168 -4.07 3.37 -19.73
CA ILE A 168 -2.91 3.82 -20.51
C ILE A 168 -1.86 4.28 -19.49
N HIS A 169 -0.73 3.57 -19.48
CA HIS A 169 0.38 3.86 -18.58
C HIS A 169 1.46 4.68 -19.27
N VAL A 170 2.07 5.63 -18.55
CA VAL A 170 3.27 6.36 -19.03
C VAL A 170 4.49 5.43 -19.10
N TRP A 171 4.55 4.43 -18.22
CA TRP A 171 5.66 3.48 -18.16
C TRP A 171 5.18 2.06 -18.48
N ASP A 172 5.80 1.45 -19.48
CA ASP A 172 5.67 0.04 -19.81
C ASP A 172 6.64 -0.80 -18.99
N VAL A 173 6.14 -1.91 -18.43
CA VAL A 173 6.94 -2.85 -17.65
C VAL A 173 7.22 -4.10 -18.48
N ILE A 174 8.49 -4.28 -18.83
CA ILE A 174 8.96 -5.42 -19.64
C ILE A 174 9.63 -6.44 -18.70
N ASP A 175 9.13 -7.67 -18.71
CA ASP A 175 9.77 -8.80 -18.00
C ASP A 175 10.84 -9.45 -18.90
N ASP A 176 12.11 -9.31 -18.54
CA ASP A 176 13.25 -9.92 -19.19
C ASP A 176 13.84 -11.00 -18.26
N ARG A 177 13.23 -12.20 -18.32
CA ARG A 177 13.67 -13.39 -17.56
C ARG A 177 13.74 -13.13 -16.05
N GLY A 178 12.73 -12.46 -15.50
CA GLY A 178 12.64 -12.10 -14.09
C GLY A 178 13.37 -10.80 -13.71
N LYS A 179 14.00 -10.11 -14.67
CA LYS A 179 14.46 -8.74 -14.52
C LYS A 179 13.46 -7.80 -15.17
N TYR A 180 12.91 -6.88 -14.40
CA TYR A 180 11.96 -5.90 -14.92
C TYR A 180 12.70 -4.69 -15.49
N LYS A 181 12.34 -4.28 -16.70
CA LYS A 181 12.74 -3.02 -17.33
C LYS A 181 11.53 -2.11 -17.43
N TYR A 182 11.73 -0.82 -17.20
CA TYR A 182 10.69 0.19 -17.28
C TYR A 182 11.01 1.09 -18.48
N LYS A 183 10.09 1.17 -19.43
CA LYS A 183 10.25 1.97 -20.65
C LYS A 183 9.14 3.01 -20.75
N ILE A 184 9.43 4.15 -21.38
CA ILE A 184 8.41 5.16 -21.65
C ILE A 184 7.51 4.64 -22.77
N ASN A 185 6.20 4.74 -22.54
CA ASN A 185 5.19 4.36 -23.51
C ASN A 185 5.18 5.36 -24.68
N LYS A 186 5.68 4.92 -25.84
CA LYS A 186 5.75 5.70 -27.08
C LYS A 186 4.42 5.75 -27.85
N ASP A 187 3.39 5.03 -27.40
CA ASP A 187 2.08 5.05 -28.02
C ASP A 187 1.20 6.24 -27.62
N ILE A 188 1.64 7.03 -26.64
CA ILE A 188 0.94 8.24 -26.18
C ILE A 188 0.82 9.26 -27.33
N PRO A 189 -0.38 9.79 -27.65
CA PRO A 189 -0.58 10.72 -28.76
C PRO A 189 0.34 11.94 -28.74
N LEU A 190 0.57 12.52 -27.56
CA LEU A 190 1.46 13.67 -27.38
C LEU A 190 2.92 13.35 -27.76
N TYR A 191 3.38 12.12 -27.51
CA TYR A 191 4.72 11.67 -27.92
C TYR A 191 4.81 11.56 -29.45
N LYS A 192 3.79 10.97 -30.08
CA LYS A 192 3.74 10.84 -31.55
C LYS A 192 3.74 12.19 -32.25
N GLU A 193 2.90 13.12 -31.76
CA GLU A 193 2.87 14.50 -32.26
C GLU A 193 4.22 15.20 -32.11
N LEU A 194 4.91 15.01 -30.99
CA LEU A 194 6.25 15.56 -30.77
C LEU A 194 7.23 15.02 -31.80
N VAL A 195 7.24 13.70 -32.04
CA VAL A 195 8.12 13.07 -33.04
C VAL A 195 7.83 13.58 -34.44
N GLU A 196 6.56 13.74 -34.83
CA GLU A 196 6.17 14.26 -36.14
C GLU A 196 6.65 15.71 -36.40
N LYS A 197 6.84 16.49 -35.33
CA LYS A 197 7.36 17.87 -35.41
C LYS A 197 8.89 17.97 -35.40
N LEU A 198 9.59 16.87 -35.17
CA LEU A 198 11.05 16.81 -35.13
C LEU A 198 11.62 16.42 -36.50
N ASP A 199 12.83 16.90 -36.78
CA ASP A 199 13.63 16.38 -37.88
C ASP A 199 14.38 15.10 -37.47
N LEU A 200 15.03 14.45 -38.43
CA LEU A 200 15.78 13.19 -38.19
C LEU A 200 16.85 13.33 -37.08
N GLN A 201 17.41 14.52 -36.91
CA GLN A 201 18.41 14.77 -35.86
C GLN A 201 17.74 14.93 -34.49
N GLY A 202 16.64 15.68 -34.43
CA GLY A 202 15.82 15.86 -33.23
C GLY A 202 15.24 14.55 -32.72
N GLU A 203 14.72 13.70 -33.61
CA GLU A 203 14.23 12.37 -33.26
C GLU A 203 15.32 11.51 -32.61
N ARG A 204 16.53 11.49 -33.18
CA ARG A 204 17.68 10.78 -32.61
C ARG A 204 18.08 11.30 -31.23
N TYR A 205 18.01 12.62 -31.01
CA TYR A 205 18.29 13.22 -29.71
C TYR A 205 17.23 12.88 -28.68
N LEU A 206 15.95 12.90 -29.07
CA LEU A 206 14.84 12.50 -28.21
C LEU A 206 14.97 11.03 -27.79
N ASP A 207 15.27 10.14 -28.74
CA ASP A 207 15.48 8.72 -28.45
C ASP A 207 16.66 8.50 -27.49
N SER A 208 17.78 9.19 -27.73
CA SER A 208 18.95 9.10 -26.84
C SER A 208 18.65 9.62 -25.43
N PHE A 209 17.86 10.69 -25.33
CA PHE A 209 17.44 11.26 -24.05
C PHE A 209 16.51 10.32 -23.29
N ILE A 210 15.54 9.70 -23.97
CA ILE A 210 14.64 8.71 -23.39
C ILE A 210 15.42 7.49 -22.92
N GLU A 211 16.33 6.96 -23.74
CA GLU A 211 17.15 5.82 -23.36
C GLU A 211 18.03 6.13 -22.15
N MET A 212 18.57 7.35 -22.05
CA MET A 212 19.29 7.80 -20.87
C MET A 212 18.39 7.80 -19.63
N LEU A 213 17.19 8.39 -19.71
CA LEU A 213 16.23 8.44 -18.60
C LEU A 213 15.80 7.04 -18.13
N GLU A 214 15.46 6.16 -19.06
CA GLU A 214 15.05 4.77 -18.78
C GLU A 214 16.16 3.99 -18.05
N ASN A 215 17.41 4.17 -18.46
CA ASN A 215 18.55 3.45 -17.89
C ASN A 215 19.12 4.11 -16.63
N SER A 216 18.88 5.40 -16.39
CA SER A 216 19.39 6.13 -15.22
C SER A 216 18.39 6.20 -14.06
N PHE A 217 17.27 5.49 -14.14
CA PHE A 217 16.24 5.55 -13.09
C PHE A 217 16.83 5.11 -11.73
N PRO A 218 16.79 5.95 -10.69
CA PRO A 218 17.56 5.74 -9.46
C PRO A 218 16.86 4.77 -8.49
N PHE A 219 16.73 3.50 -8.89
CA PHE A 219 16.03 2.47 -8.11
C PHE A 219 16.57 2.32 -6.68
N GLU A 220 17.88 2.38 -6.49
CA GLU A 220 18.50 2.19 -5.17
C GLU A 220 18.19 3.33 -4.21
N ASP A 221 18.25 4.59 -4.67
CA ASP A 221 17.90 5.76 -3.85
C ASP A 221 16.40 5.76 -3.51
N ILE A 222 15.53 5.46 -4.49
CA ILE A 222 14.09 5.34 -4.27
C ILE A 222 13.81 4.23 -3.26
N TYR A 223 14.42 3.05 -3.41
CA TYR A 223 14.25 1.94 -2.47
C TYR A 223 14.72 2.32 -1.06
N TYR A 224 15.86 3.01 -0.95
CA TYR A 224 16.37 3.51 0.33
C TYR A 224 15.42 4.53 0.98
N ARG A 225 14.90 5.50 0.23
CA ARG A 225 13.96 6.52 0.74
C ARG A 225 12.59 5.95 1.04
N MET A 226 12.09 4.99 0.25
CA MET A 226 10.91 4.19 0.59
C MET A 226 11.14 3.47 1.91
N GLY A 227 12.30 2.84 2.04
CA GLY A 227 12.82 2.26 3.28
C GLY A 227 13.11 3.29 4.39
N LYS A 228 12.97 4.59 4.18
CA LYS A 228 12.97 5.61 5.23
C LYS A 228 11.61 6.30 5.43
N ASN A 229 10.60 5.95 4.63
CA ASN A 229 9.34 6.70 4.50
C ASN A 229 9.56 8.19 4.18
N GLU A 230 10.66 8.53 3.50
CA GLU A 230 11.01 9.90 3.10
C GLU A 230 10.48 10.26 1.72
N VAL A 231 9.73 9.35 1.08
CA VAL A 231 9.07 9.64 -0.19
C VAL A 231 7.83 10.49 0.09
N GLN A 232 7.98 11.81 -0.03
CA GLN A 232 6.86 12.71 -0.23
C GLN A 232 6.54 12.72 -1.72
N VAL A 233 5.37 12.21 -2.09
CA VAL A 233 4.84 12.43 -3.43
C VAL A 233 4.03 13.72 -3.33
N ASP A 234 4.60 14.81 -3.83
CA ASP A 234 3.87 16.07 -3.97
C ASP A 234 2.93 15.91 -5.17
N ASP A 235 1.80 15.24 -4.91
CA ASP A 235 0.95 14.60 -5.92
C ASP A 235 -0.10 15.56 -6.53
N ASN A 236 -0.08 16.86 -6.26
CA ASN A 236 -1.18 17.74 -6.68
C ASN A 236 -0.79 19.16 -7.12
N ASP A 237 0.14 19.26 -8.07
CA ASP A 237 0.31 20.49 -8.85
C ASP A 237 -0.74 20.54 -9.97
N PHE A 238 -1.94 21.02 -9.59
CA PHE A 238 -3.09 21.13 -10.50
C PHE A 238 -2.74 21.88 -11.78
N GLU A 239 -2.01 23.00 -11.69
CA GLU A 239 -1.72 23.85 -12.84
C GLU A 239 -0.86 23.13 -13.88
N LYS A 240 0.16 22.38 -13.44
CA LYS A 240 0.99 21.58 -14.37
C LYS A 240 0.21 20.43 -14.99
N ALA A 241 -0.59 19.72 -14.19
CA ALA A 241 -1.40 18.63 -14.72
C ALA A 241 -2.47 19.16 -15.70
N TYR A 242 -3.05 20.33 -15.41
CA TYR A 242 -4.00 21.00 -16.28
C TYR A 242 -3.36 21.43 -17.61
N SER A 243 -2.15 22.02 -17.59
CA SER A 243 -1.45 22.39 -18.82
C SER A 243 -1.16 21.19 -19.71
N VAL A 244 -0.68 20.08 -19.14
CA VAL A 244 -0.42 18.83 -19.89
C VAL A 244 -1.70 18.31 -20.55
N ALA A 245 -2.83 18.40 -19.85
CA ALA A 245 -4.10 17.95 -20.38
C ALA A 245 -4.61 18.85 -21.52
N LEU A 246 -4.40 20.17 -21.45
CA LEU A 246 -4.71 21.10 -22.54
C LEU A 246 -3.88 20.78 -23.78
N ASP A 247 -2.57 20.58 -23.63
CA ASP A 247 -1.69 20.21 -24.75
C ASP A 247 -2.18 18.91 -25.41
N MET A 248 -2.57 17.91 -24.61
CA MET A 248 -3.13 16.65 -25.10
C MET A 248 -4.45 16.83 -25.87
N ILE A 249 -5.32 17.74 -25.43
CA ILE A 249 -6.57 18.07 -26.14
C ILE A 249 -6.28 18.78 -27.45
N GLU A 250 -5.32 19.69 -27.50
CA GLU A 250 -4.91 20.35 -28.74
C GLU A 250 -4.39 19.34 -29.77
N VAL A 251 -3.58 18.37 -29.33
CA VAL A 251 -3.14 17.26 -30.20
C VAL A 251 -4.33 16.45 -30.71
N ALA A 252 -5.29 16.12 -29.84
CA ALA A 252 -6.49 15.40 -30.25
C ALA A 252 -7.33 16.17 -31.28
N LYS A 253 -7.49 17.50 -31.10
CA LYS A 253 -8.16 18.39 -32.05
C LYS A 253 -7.44 18.41 -33.40
N GLY A 254 -6.10 18.53 -33.39
CA GLY A 254 -5.27 18.53 -34.59
C GLY A 254 -5.38 17.22 -35.40
N GLN A 255 -5.55 16.09 -34.71
CA GLN A 255 -5.75 14.77 -35.31
C GLN A 255 -7.21 14.44 -35.64
N ASN A 256 -8.12 15.41 -35.49
CA ASN A 256 -9.55 15.29 -35.75
C ASN A 256 -10.21 14.14 -34.94
N ILE A 257 -9.69 13.89 -33.74
CA ILE A 257 -10.22 12.91 -32.79
C ILE A 257 -11.42 13.53 -32.08
N ASP A 258 -12.51 12.76 -31.95
CA ASP A 258 -13.68 13.19 -31.17
C ASP A 258 -13.31 13.44 -29.70
N ILE A 259 -13.52 14.68 -29.25
CA ILE A 259 -13.10 15.15 -27.92
C ILE A 259 -13.83 14.38 -26.83
N LYS A 260 -15.11 14.02 -27.02
CA LYS A 260 -15.85 13.20 -26.05
C LYS A 260 -15.22 11.83 -25.84
N ASN A 261 -14.79 11.18 -26.93
CA ASN A 261 -14.08 9.91 -26.82
C ASN A 261 -12.66 10.09 -26.26
N PHE A 262 -11.96 11.18 -26.60
CA PHE A 262 -10.65 11.48 -26.05
C PHE A 262 -10.67 11.74 -24.53
N LEU A 263 -11.69 12.45 -24.03
CA LEU A 263 -11.89 12.67 -22.60
C LEU A 263 -12.06 11.35 -21.84
N LYS A 264 -12.77 10.37 -22.40
CA LYS A 264 -12.86 9.01 -21.82
C LYS A 264 -11.49 8.33 -21.79
N THR A 265 -10.67 8.52 -22.83
CA THR A 265 -9.30 7.99 -22.88
C THR A 265 -8.40 8.64 -21.81
N LEU A 266 -8.53 9.95 -21.56
CA LEU A 266 -7.80 10.64 -20.49
C LEU A 266 -8.15 10.11 -19.10
N GLU A 267 -9.41 9.70 -18.87
CA GLU A 267 -9.80 9.04 -17.61
C GLU A 267 -9.13 7.69 -17.39
N CYS A 268 -8.72 7.04 -18.48
CA CYS A 268 -7.98 5.79 -18.44
C CYS A 268 -6.47 6.01 -18.31
N HIS A 269 -5.97 7.24 -18.29
CA HIS A 269 -4.54 7.51 -18.22
C HIS A 269 -4.07 7.59 -16.75
N ASP A 270 -3.03 6.83 -16.40
CA ASP A 270 -2.60 6.69 -15.01
C ASP A 270 -2.12 8.00 -14.34
N TYR A 271 -1.49 8.88 -15.13
CA TYR A 271 -1.15 10.25 -14.73
C TYR A 271 -2.37 11.03 -14.22
N PHE A 272 -3.47 11.06 -14.98
CA PHE A 272 -4.66 11.84 -14.63
C PHE A 272 -5.54 11.19 -13.55
N LEU A 273 -5.41 9.88 -13.31
CA LEU A 273 -6.09 9.24 -12.17
C LEU A 273 -5.68 9.83 -10.82
N LYS A 274 -4.49 10.42 -10.73
CA LYS A 274 -4.01 11.14 -9.54
C LYS A 274 -4.54 12.58 -9.47
N HIS A 275 -4.91 13.17 -10.60
CA HIS A 275 -5.39 14.55 -10.77
C HIS A 275 -6.87 14.56 -11.19
N LYS A 276 -7.75 14.04 -10.32
CA LYS A 276 -9.18 13.92 -10.62
C LYS A 276 -9.89 15.27 -10.77
N ASP A 277 -9.41 16.27 -10.03
CA ASP A 277 -9.83 17.67 -10.11
C ASP A 277 -9.59 18.24 -11.52
N VAL A 278 -8.44 17.94 -12.13
CA VAL A 278 -8.13 18.31 -13.53
C VAL A 278 -9.14 17.68 -14.50
N LEU A 279 -9.40 16.37 -14.36
CA LEU A 279 -10.37 15.67 -15.20
C LEU A 279 -11.79 16.26 -15.06
N GLU A 280 -12.22 16.60 -13.85
CA GLU A 280 -13.52 17.26 -13.64
C GLU A 280 -13.59 18.63 -14.31
N ARG A 281 -12.51 19.44 -14.21
CA ARG A 281 -12.47 20.77 -14.82
C ARG A 281 -12.60 20.69 -16.33
N ILE A 282 -11.79 19.84 -16.95
CA ILE A 282 -11.75 19.69 -18.41
C ILE A 282 -13.07 19.15 -18.94
N LYS A 283 -13.68 18.18 -18.27
CA LYS A 283 -15.02 17.73 -18.65
C LYS A 283 -16.01 18.87 -18.65
N ARG A 284 -16.03 19.74 -17.63
CA ARG A 284 -16.97 20.87 -17.60
C ARG A 284 -16.75 21.85 -18.76
N GLU A 285 -15.52 22.04 -19.20
CA GLU A 285 -15.19 22.97 -20.29
C GLU A 285 -15.44 22.38 -21.69
N TYR A 286 -15.23 21.08 -21.87
CA TYR A 286 -15.19 20.44 -23.20
C TYR A 286 -16.27 19.35 -23.41
N SER A 287 -17.23 19.16 -22.48
CA SER A 287 -18.30 18.16 -22.65
C SER A 287 -19.31 18.49 -23.75
N ASP A 288 -19.37 19.75 -24.19
CA ASP A 288 -20.34 20.22 -25.19
C ASP A 288 -19.76 20.35 -26.60
N GLU A 289 -18.44 20.20 -26.76
CA GLU A 289 -17.75 20.06 -28.06
C GLU A 289 -17.83 18.61 -28.58
#